data_AF-A0A920QWB4-F1
#
_entry.id   AF-A0A920QWB4-F1
#
_cell.length_a   1.000
_cell.length_b   1.000
_cell.length_c   1.000
_cell.angle_alpha   90.00
_cell.angle_beta   90.00
_cell.angle_gamma   90.00
#
_symmetry.space_group_name_H-M   'P 1'
#
loop_
_entity.id
_entity.type
_entity.pdbx_description
1 polymer ?
#
loop_
_entity_poly.entity_id
_entity_poly.type
_entity_poly.pdbx_seq_one_letter_code
_entity_poly.pdbx_strand_id
1 'polypeptide(L)'
;MLSNEENNLSYKAAKILKGIIKTRQRRTNFYQKENPYRSGLGGGSSNAATTLICLNKIWDLNLSIDELSKIGPKIWGSDIPFFLTGGTAFVSGQGEKIRKLPMPKYPWFLIISPNLNLKDKTAQLYKMVDSSHYTSGALTRKLDARIRGGGDIPPQFFFNVFDEIAPSAFVKLSNYL
;
A
#
# COMPACT_ATOMS: atom_id res chain seq x y z
N MET A 1 -23.70 5.47 -4.26
CA MET A 1 -23.99 4.03 -4.06
C MET A 1 -23.08 3.51 -2.97
N LEU A 2 -23.67 3.07 -1.86
CA LEU A 2 -23.00 2.51 -0.69
C LEU A 2 -22.28 1.21 -1.09
N SER A 3 -20.95 1.24 -1.22
CA SER A 3 -20.17 0.02 -1.44
C SER A 3 -20.25 -0.83 -0.17
N ASN A 4 -20.81 -2.04 -0.29
CA ASN A 4 -20.91 -3.08 0.75
C ASN A 4 -19.82 -2.96 1.83
N GLU A 5 -20.24 -2.81 3.09
CA GLU A 5 -19.35 -2.69 4.26
C GLU A 5 -18.32 -3.83 4.31
N GLU A 6 -18.68 -5.03 3.84
CA GLU A 6 -17.82 -6.21 3.81
C GLU A 6 -16.63 -6.12 2.84
N ASN A 7 -16.67 -5.26 1.82
CA ASN A 7 -15.54 -5.06 0.90
C ASN A 7 -14.69 -3.84 1.27
N ASN A 8 -15.08 -3.07 2.27
CA ASN A 8 -14.32 -1.91 2.70
C ASN A 8 -13.15 -2.35 3.60
N LEU A 9 -11.92 -2.17 3.12
CA LEU A 9 -10.71 -2.50 3.88
C LEU A 9 -10.65 -1.79 5.24
N SER A 10 -11.22 -0.58 5.35
CA SER A 10 -11.30 0.18 6.61
C SER A 10 -12.26 -0.47 7.61
N TYR A 11 -13.38 -1.00 7.13
CA TYR A 11 -14.32 -1.77 7.98
C TYR A 11 -13.68 -3.07 8.48
N LYS A 12 -13.01 -3.80 7.58
CA LYS A 12 -12.26 -5.01 7.95
C LYS A 12 -11.18 -4.67 8.97
N ALA A 13 -10.46 -3.55 8.80
CA ALA A 13 -9.46 -3.03 9.72
C ALA A 13 -10.00 -2.88 11.15
N ALA A 14 -11.11 -2.14 11.28
CA ALA A 14 -11.77 -1.90 12.56
C ALA A 14 -12.25 -3.20 13.23
N LYS A 15 -12.82 -4.14 12.46
CA LYS A 15 -13.37 -5.39 12.98
C LYS A 15 -12.32 -6.29 13.63
N ILE A 16 -11.13 -6.46 13.04
CA ILE A 16 -10.07 -7.28 13.66
C ILE A 16 -9.50 -6.60 14.90
N LEU A 17 -9.28 -5.28 14.83
CA LEU A 17 -8.75 -4.54 15.98
C LEU A 17 -9.68 -4.71 17.19
N LYS A 18 -11.00 -4.64 16.98
CA LYS A 18 -12.01 -4.93 18.01
C LYS A 18 -11.93 -6.37 18.55
N GLY A 19 -11.65 -7.36 17.70
CA GLY A 19 -11.46 -8.75 18.09
C GLY A 19 -10.25 -8.96 19.00
N ILE A 20 -9.12 -8.30 18.71
CA ILE A 20 -7.88 -8.38 19.50
C ILE A 20 -8.07 -7.79 20.90
N ILE A 21 -8.91 -6.77 21.06
CA ILE A 21 -9.15 -6.15 22.36
C ILE A 21 -10.00 -7.05 23.25
N LYS A 22 -11.00 -7.74 22.66
CA LYS A 22 -11.80 -8.73 23.39
C LYS A 22 -10.95 -9.86 23.96
N THR A 23 -9.89 -10.29 23.28
CA THR A 23 -8.97 -11.32 23.78
C THR A 23 -7.94 -10.79 24.78
N ARG A 24 -7.62 -9.49 24.78
CA ARG A 24 -6.61 -8.91 25.70
C ARG A 24 -7.14 -8.45 27.07
N GLN A 25 -8.44 -8.58 27.39
CA GLN A 25 -9.07 -8.16 28.67
C GLN A 25 -8.64 -6.76 29.18
N ARG A 26 -8.17 -5.86 28.30
CA ARG A 26 -7.84 -4.50 28.70
C ARG A 26 -9.15 -3.73 28.88
N ARG A 27 -9.35 -3.16 30.07
CA ARG A 27 -10.41 -2.16 30.35
C ARG A 27 -10.09 -0.88 29.57
N THR A 28 -10.38 -0.87 28.28
CA THR A 28 -10.39 0.36 27.47
C THR A 28 -11.82 0.89 27.44
N ASN A 29 -12.02 2.14 27.84
CA ASN A 29 -13.32 2.80 27.71
C ASN A 29 -13.62 3.00 26.23
N PHE A 30 -14.47 2.14 25.67
CA PHE A 30 -14.85 2.21 24.26
C PHE A 30 -15.85 3.33 24.05
N TYR A 31 -15.42 4.41 23.41
CA TYR A 31 -16.35 5.33 22.78
C TYR A 31 -16.76 4.73 21.43
N GLN A 32 -18.01 4.28 21.32
CA GLN A 32 -18.60 3.84 20.07
C GLN A 32 -18.88 5.09 19.21
N LYS A 33 -17.86 5.53 18.46
CA LYS A 33 -18.01 6.61 17.49
C LYS A 33 -18.33 6.01 16.12
N GLU A 34 -19.31 6.58 15.44
CA GLU A 34 -19.62 6.20 14.06
C GLU A 34 -18.40 6.36 13.14
N ASN A 35 -18.31 5.46 12.17
CA ASN A 35 -17.08 5.15 11.44
C ASN A 35 -16.54 6.38 10.68
N PRO A 36 -15.28 6.81 10.90
CA PRO A 36 -14.73 8.00 10.27
C PRO A 36 -14.39 7.71 8.80
N TYR A 37 -15.38 7.79 7.92
CA TYR A 37 -15.17 7.64 6.47
C TYR A 37 -14.92 8.99 5.81
N ARG A 38 -13.69 9.23 5.34
CA ARG A 38 -13.36 10.23 4.30
C ARG A 38 -12.20 9.68 3.44
N SER A 39 -12.40 9.56 2.12
CA SER A 39 -11.39 9.10 1.17
C SER A 39 -10.70 10.30 0.51
N GLY A 40 -9.37 10.22 0.31
CA GLY A 40 -8.62 11.24 -0.41
C GLY A 40 -7.23 10.76 -0.81
N LEU A 41 -7.04 10.52 -2.11
CA LEU A 41 -5.77 10.42 -2.85
C LEU A 41 -4.77 9.27 -2.53
N GLY A 42 -5.08 8.37 -1.60
CA GLY A 42 -4.43 7.06 -1.47
C GLY A 42 -5.51 6.00 -1.27
N GLY A 43 -5.50 4.91 -2.06
CA GLY A 43 -6.61 3.96 -2.20
C GLY A 43 -7.11 3.25 -0.93
N GLY A 44 -7.84 2.13 -1.09
CA GLY A 44 -8.45 1.40 0.03
C GLY A 44 -7.48 1.02 1.16
N SER A 45 -6.24 0.69 0.83
CA SER A 45 -5.17 0.36 1.78
C SER A 45 -4.74 1.56 2.64
N SER A 46 -4.65 2.77 2.07
CA SER A 46 -4.30 3.98 2.83
C SER A 46 -5.39 4.34 3.84
N ASN A 47 -6.66 4.25 3.43
CA ASN A 47 -7.81 4.47 4.31
C ASN A 47 -7.84 3.48 5.47
N ALA A 48 -7.52 2.21 5.19
CA ALA A 48 -7.46 1.16 6.19
C ALA A 48 -6.29 1.37 7.17
N ALA A 49 -5.09 1.71 6.68
CA ALA A 49 -3.94 2.05 7.52
C ALA A 49 -4.24 3.25 8.43
N THR A 50 -4.86 4.30 7.88
CA THR A 50 -5.29 5.48 8.64
C THR A 50 -6.31 5.11 9.72
N THR A 51 -7.26 4.23 9.39
CA THR A 51 -8.25 3.72 10.35
C THR A 51 -7.58 2.95 11.50
N LEU A 52 -6.60 2.10 11.22
CA LEU A 52 -5.84 1.39 12.25
C LEU A 52 -5.10 2.36 13.18
N ILE A 53 -4.42 3.36 12.62
CA ILE A 53 -3.72 4.40 13.40
C ILE A 53 -4.69 5.17 14.28
N CYS A 54 -5.83 5.60 13.73
CA CYS A 54 -6.85 6.35 14.47
C CYS A 54 -7.45 5.52 15.60
N LEU A 55 -7.85 4.26 15.34
CA LEU A 55 -8.44 3.39 16.35
C LEU A 55 -7.44 2.99 17.43
N ASN A 56 -6.18 2.75 17.07
CA ASN A 56 -5.09 2.50 18.04
C ASN A 56 -4.96 3.65 19.05
N LYS A 57 -5.11 4.90 18.57
CA LYS A 57 -5.10 6.11 19.40
C LYS A 57 -6.40 6.30 20.20
N ILE A 58 -7.56 6.22 19.54
CA ILE A 58 -8.87 6.47 20.17
C ILE A 58 -9.18 5.42 21.25
N TRP A 59 -8.76 4.18 21.05
CA TRP A 59 -8.96 3.10 22.02
C TRP A 59 -7.77 2.88 22.96
N ASP A 60 -6.77 3.76 22.91
CA ASP A 60 -5.58 3.73 23.79
C ASP A 60 -4.92 2.34 23.86
N LEU A 61 -4.75 1.69 22.70
CA LEU A 61 -4.23 0.32 22.66
C LEU A 61 -2.71 0.27 22.83
N ASN A 62 -2.03 1.39 22.55
CA ASN A 62 -0.58 1.54 22.59
C ASN A 62 0.16 0.46 21.77
N LEU A 63 -0.41 0.05 20.63
CA LEU A 63 0.24 -0.86 19.71
C LEU A 63 1.30 -0.10 18.90
N SER A 64 2.48 -0.71 18.79
CA SER A 64 3.54 -0.26 17.89
C SER A 64 3.15 -0.44 16.41
N ILE A 65 3.83 0.26 15.50
CA ILE A 65 3.66 0.08 14.05
C ILE A 65 3.95 -1.37 13.65
N ASP A 66 4.92 -2.02 14.27
CA ASP A 66 5.27 -3.42 14.00
C ASP A 66 4.15 -4.37 14.44
N GLU A 67 3.53 -4.11 15.60
CA GLU A 67 2.36 -4.85 16.04
C GLU A 67 1.18 -4.62 15.09
N LEU A 68 0.90 -3.36 14.71
CA LEU A 68 -0.16 -3.03 13.75
C LEU A 68 0.08 -3.69 12.38
N SER A 69 1.32 -3.74 11.91
CA SER A 69 1.70 -4.35 10.62
C SER A 69 1.58 -5.87 10.63
N LYS A 70 1.72 -6.50 11.82
CA LYS A 70 1.47 -7.95 12.00
C LYS A 70 -0.02 -8.27 12.07
N ILE A 71 -0.87 -7.28 12.34
CA ILE A 71 -2.32 -7.47 12.35
C ILE A 71 -2.82 -7.50 10.91
N GLY A 72 -3.44 -8.62 10.53
CA GLY A 72 -4.23 -8.70 9.31
C GLY A 72 -3.52 -8.71 7.94
N PRO A 73 -2.25 -9.14 7.76
CA PRO A 73 -1.69 -9.29 6.41
C PRO A 73 -2.51 -10.26 5.54
N LYS A 74 -3.25 -11.19 6.15
CA LYS A 74 -4.16 -12.11 5.45
C LYS A 74 -5.46 -11.46 4.94
N ILE A 75 -5.84 -10.26 5.41
CA ILE A 75 -7.21 -9.73 5.24
C ILE A 75 -7.25 -8.35 4.58
N TRP A 76 -6.18 -7.54 4.68
CA TRP A 76 -6.27 -6.10 4.38
C TRP A 76 -5.43 -5.58 3.21
N GLY A 77 -4.72 -6.45 2.51
CA GLY A 77 -3.90 -6.10 1.34
C GLY A 77 -2.44 -5.83 1.70
N SER A 78 -1.55 -6.15 0.76
CA SER A 78 -0.09 -6.08 0.90
C SER A 78 0.46 -4.68 1.18
N ASP A 79 -0.30 -3.64 0.84
CA ASP A 79 0.20 -2.26 0.84
C ASP A 79 0.00 -1.53 2.17
N ILE A 80 -0.80 -2.08 3.09
CA ILE A 80 -1.09 -1.43 4.38
C ILE A 80 0.15 -1.23 5.25
N PRO A 81 1.05 -2.22 5.42
CA PRO A 81 2.28 -2.01 6.19
C PRO A 81 3.09 -0.82 5.68
N PHE A 82 3.07 -0.55 4.36
CA PHE A 82 3.74 0.60 3.77
C PHE A 82 3.09 1.91 4.20
N PHE A 83 1.76 2.01 4.14
CA PHE A 83 1.03 3.20 4.60
C PHE A 83 1.14 3.44 6.11
N LEU A 84 1.28 2.38 6.92
CA LEU A 84 1.56 2.51 8.35
C LEU A 84 2.98 3.06 8.62
N THR A 85 3.94 2.69 7.76
CA THR A 85 5.34 3.12 7.88
C THR A 85 5.53 4.58 7.47
N GLY A 86 4.89 4.97 6.35
CA GLY A 86 5.01 6.30 5.74
C GLY A 86 6.40 6.63 5.19
N GLY A 87 6.49 7.74 4.46
CA GLY A 87 7.74 8.23 3.87
C GLY A 87 8.26 7.36 2.72
N THR A 88 9.58 7.36 2.52
CA THR A 88 10.25 6.52 1.52
C THR A 88 10.67 5.20 2.14
N ALA A 89 10.41 4.09 1.46
CA ALA A 89 10.81 2.78 1.94
C ALA A 89 11.18 1.83 0.79
N PHE A 90 12.10 0.92 1.10
CA PHE A 90 12.36 -0.26 0.31
C PHE A 90 11.37 -1.35 0.73
N VAL A 91 10.60 -1.86 -0.22
CA VAL A 91 9.58 -2.89 0.01
C VAL A 91 9.97 -4.17 -0.72
N SER A 92 9.80 -5.31 -0.06
CA SER A 92 10.14 -6.64 -0.60
C SER A 92 9.16 -7.71 -0.11
N GLY A 93 9.32 -8.94 -0.60
CA GLY A 93 8.32 -10.00 -0.41
C GLY A 93 7.12 -9.76 -1.32
N GLN A 94 5.92 -9.93 -0.79
CA GLN A 94 4.66 -9.57 -1.44
C GLN A 94 4.21 -8.13 -1.09
N GLY A 95 5.02 -7.36 -0.37
CA GLY A 95 4.69 -6.02 0.12
C GLY A 95 4.84 -5.85 1.64
N GLU A 96 5.09 -6.95 2.36
CA GLU A 96 5.09 -7.00 3.82
C GLU A 96 6.43 -6.64 4.46
N LYS A 97 7.55 -6.78 3.74
CA LYS A 97 8.90 -6.52 4.29
C LYS A 97 9.35 -5.13 3.93
N ILE A 98 9.37 -4.25 4.92
CA ILE A 98 9.60 -2.81 4.74
C ILE A 98 10.86 -2.40 5.47
N ARG A 99 11.71 -1.63 4.79
CA ARG A 99 12.85 -0.94 5.37
C ARG A 99 12.82 0.53 4.97
N LYS A 100 12.77 1.42 5.97
CA LYS A 100 12.78 2.87 5.71
C LYS A 100 14.03 3.29 4.92
N LEU A 101 13.83 4.27 4.07
CA LEU A 101 14.86 4.94 3.28
C LEU A 101 14.88 6.43 3.59
N PRO A 102 16.03 7.10 3.42
CA PRO A 102 16.05 8.56 3.42
C PRO A 102 15.20 9.09 2.27
N MET A 103 14.74 10.34 2.42
CA MET A 103 13.97 11.00 1.36
C MET A 103 14.86 11.18 0.12
N PRO A 104 14.43 10.71 -1.06
CA PRO A 104 15.19 10.83 -2.29
C PRO A 104 15.34 12.30 -2.70
N LYS A 105 16.50 12.66 -3.25
CA LYS A 105 16.71 13.97 -3.88
C LYS A 105 16.13 13.93 -5.30
N TYR A 106 14.84 14.23 -5.41
CA TYR A 106 14.16 14.35 -6.70
C TYR A 106 13.24 15.58 -6.67
N PRO A 107 13.31 16.48 -7.67
CA PRO A 107 12.72 17.81 -7.55
C PRO A 107 11.19 17.79 -7.64
N TRP A 108 10.62 17.00 -8.55
CA TRP A 108 9.18 16.88 -8.74
C TRP A 108 8.84 15.64 -9.58
N PHE A 109 7.58 15.20 -9.50
CA PHE A 109 7.02 14.19 -10.39
C PHE A 109 5.74 14.75 -11.00
N LEU A 110 5.52 14.50 -12.30
CA LEU A 110 4.23 14.71 -12.96
C LEU A 110 3.52 13.36 -13.03
N ILE A 111 2.30 13.30 -12.50
CA ILE A 111 1.47 12.09 -12.55
C ILE A 111 0.36 12.31 -13.58
N ILE A 112 0.34 11.47 -14.61
CA ILE A 112 -0.74 11.42 -15.61
C ILE A 112 -1.59 10.20 -15.29
N SER A 113 -2.87 10.42 -14.98
CA SER A 113 -3.82 9.36 -14.65
C SER A 113 -4.92 9.26 -15.70
N PRO A 114 -4.71 8.50 -16.79
CA PRO A 114 -5.71 8.35 -17.83
C PRO A 114 -6.94 7.59 -17.30
N ASN A 115 -8.13 7.98 -17.76
CA ASN A 115 -9.38 7.32 -17.36
C ASN A 115 -9.55 6.00 -18.14
N LEU A 116 -8.87 4.95 -17.67
CA LEU A 116 -8.90 3.61 -18.24
C LEU A 116 -9.46 2.62 -17.23
N ASN A 117 -10.62 2.04 -17.54
CA ASN A 117 -11.29 1.08 -16.68
C ASN A 117 -11.09 -0.34 -17.18
N LEU A 118 -10.54 -1.20 -16.32
CA LEU A 118 -10.46 -2.64 -16.51
C LEU A 118 -10.94 -3.30 -15.22
N LYS A 119 -11.95 -4.15 -15.31
CA LYS A 119 -12.47 -4.90 -14.16
C LYS A 119 -11.36 -5.80 -13.61
N ASP A 120 -11.18 -5.86 -12.29
CA ASP A 120 -10.15 -6.71 -11.65
C ASP A 120 -8.73 -6.50 -12.20
N LYS A 121 -8.41 -5.26 -12.62
CA LYS A 121 -7.16 -4.84 -13.28
C LYS A 121 -5.91 -5.51 -12.71
N THR A 122 -5.71 -5.44 -11.39
CA THR A 122 -4.52 -5.99 -10.73
C THR A 122 -4.39 -7.48 -10.99
N ALA A 123 -5.44 -8.26 -10.73
CA ALA A 123 -5.41 -9.70 -10.93
C ALA A 123 -5.21 -10.09 -12.40
N GLN A 124 -5.81 -9.34 -13.34
CA GLN A 124 -5.62 -9.59 -14.77
C GLN A 124 -4.18 -9.32 -15.21
N LEU A 125 -3.61 -8.19 -14.83
CA LEU A 125 -2.23 -7.86 -15.21
C LEU A 125 -1.22 -8.83 -14.62
N TYR A 126 -1.37 -9.22 -13.35
CA TYR A 126 -0.47 -10.21 -12.73
C TYR A 126 -0.57 -11.60 -13.38
N LYS A 127 -1.73 -11.99 -13.93
CA LYS A 127 -1.87 -13.25 -14.68
C LYS A 127 -1.11 -13.26 -16.01
N MET A 128 -0.81 -12.09 -16.56
CA MET A 128 -0.04 -11.94 -17.80
C MET A 128 1.48 -11.97 -17.54
N VAL A 129 1.92 -11.85 -16.28
CA VAL A 129 3.34 -11.96 -15.92
C VAL A 129 3.75 -13.43 -15.96
N ASP A 130 4.77 -13.74 -16.75
CA ASP A 130 5.40 -15.06 -16.82
C ASP A 130 6.89 -15.00 -16.41
N SER A 131 7.58 -16.14 -16.49
CA SER A 131 8.98 -16.28 -16.08
C SER A 131 9.97 -15.46 -16.92
N SER A 132 9.62 -15.09 -18.14
CA SER A 132 10.49 -14.25 -18.99
C SER A 132 10.60 -12.81 -18.46
N HIS A 133 9.60 -12.38 -17.68
CA HIS A 133 9.55 -11.06 -17.07
C HIS A 133 10.32 -10.96 -15.74
N TYR A 134 10.80 -12.10 -15.21
CA TYR A 134 11.44 -12.11 -13.90
C TYR A 134 12.84 -11.49 -13.98
N THR A 135 13.12 -10.55 -13.08
CA THR A 135 14.43 -9.92 -12.98
C THR A 135 15.14 -10.35 -11.71
N SER A 136 16.47 -10.21 -11.69
CA SER A 136 17.24 -10.42 -10.47
C SER A 136 17.01 -9.30 -9.44
N GLY A 137 16.26 -8.24 -9.75
CA GLY A 137 16.10 -7.05 -8.90
C GLY A 137 17.35 -6.17 -8.82
N ALA A 138 18.30 -6.31 -9.76
CA ALA A 138 19.56 -5.57 -9.75
C ALA A 138 19.37 -4.05 -9.82
N LEU A 139 18.45 -3.56 -10.66
CA LEU A 139 18.15 -2.12 -10.76
C LEU A 139 17.58 -1.59 -9.45
N THR A 140 16.62 -2.30 -8.85
CA THR A 140 16.02 -1.96 -7.56
C THR A 140 17.07 -1.86 -6.45
N ARG A 141 18.01 -2.82 -6.39
CA ARG A 141 19.11 -2.78 -5.41
C ARG A 141 20.11 -1.64 -5.66
N LYS A 142 20.41 -1.33 -6.93
CA LYS A 142 21.25 -0.18 -7.30
C LYS A 142 20.60 1.14 -6.88
N LEU A 143 19.30 1.30 -7.13
CA LEU A 143 18.53 2.48 -6.75
C LEU A 143 18.47 2.65 -5.23
N ASP A 144 18.19 1.57 -4.50
CA ASP A 144 18.21 1.52 -3.03
C ASP A 144 19.57 1.96 -2.46
N ALA A 145 20.67 1.45 -3.01
CA ALA A 145 22.02 1.85 -2.59
C ALA A 145 22.30 3.34 -2.84
N ARG A 146 21.89 3.87 -4.00
CA ARG A 146 22.05 5.30 -4.34
C ARG A 146 21.25 6.20 -3.41
N ILE A 147 19.99 5.87 -3.14
CA ILE A 147 19.13 6.64 -2.22
C ILE A 147 19.77 6.66 -0.82
N ARG A 148 20.22 5.50 -0.30
CA ARG A 148 20.93 5.45 0.99
C ARG A 148 22.22 6.26 1.00
N GLY A 149 22.95 6.29 -0.11
CA GLY A 149 24.17 7.07 -0.26
C GLY A 149 23.93 8.58 -0.50
N GLY A 150 22.67 9.04 -0.56
CA GLY A 150 22.35 10.43 -0.84
C GLY A 150 22.68 10.87 -2.27
N GLY A 151 22.83 9.90 -3.19
CA GLY A 151 23.14 10.10 -4.59
C GLY A 151 21.93 10.53 -5.42
N ASP A 152 22.16 10.61 -6.72
CA ASP A 152 21.14 10.89 -7.72
C ASP A 152 20.19 9.70 -7.95
N ILE A 153 19.06 9.97 -8.61
CA ILE A 153 18.10 8.94 -9.01
C ILE A 153 17.84 9.05 -10.51
N PRO A 154 18.76 8.53 -11.33
CA PRO A 154 18.59 8.56 -12.77
C PRO A 154 17.38 7.74 -13.26
N PRO A 155 16.62 8.22 -14.26
CA PRO A 155 15.42 7.54 -14.76
C PRO A 155 15.66 6.11 -15.26
N GLN A 156 16.87 5.77 -15.73
CA GLN A 156 17.21 4.42 -16.19
C GLN A 156 17.17 3.34 -15.09
N PHE A 157 17.05 3.72 -13.83
CA PHE A 157 16.81 2.76 -12.73
C PHE A 157 15.33 2.50 -12.46
N PHE A 158 14.43 3.28 -13.06
CA PHE A 158 13.01 3.00 -13.02
C PHE A 158 12.69 1.87 -13.99
N PHE A 159 12.02 0.86 -13.44
CA PHE A 159 11.57 -0.28 -14.19
C PHE A 159 10.28 -0.76 -13.56
N ASN A 160 9.30 -1.05 -14.41
CA ASN A 160 8.08 -1.71 -14.01
C ASN A 160 7.71 -2.74 -15.08
N VAL A 161 7.57 -4.00 -14.68
CA VAL A 161 7.15 -5.08 -15.59
C VAL A 161 5.84 -4.76 -16.32
N PHE A 162 4.96 -3.98 -15.68
CA PHE A 162 3.70 -3.60 -16.28
C PHE A 162 3.84 -2.57 -17.41
N ASP A 163 5.01 -1.98 -17.64
CA ASP A 163 5.25 -1.12 -18.79
C ASP A 163 5.18 -1.92 -20.11
N GLU A 164 5.58 -3.20 -20.06
CA GLU A 164 5.49 -4.12 -21.20
C GLU A 164 4.09 -4.75 -21.33
N ILE A 165 3.43 -5.03 -20.20
CA ILE A 165 2.15 -5.76 -20.16
C ILE A 165 0.94 -4.84 -20.36
N ALA A 166 0.96 -3.64 -19.78
CA ALA A 166 -0.20 -2.75 -19.77
C ALA A 166 -0.68 -2.32 -21.16
N PRO A 167 0.18 -2.04 -22.17
CA PRO A 167 -0.28 -1.69 -23.50
C PRO A 167 -1.18 -2.77 -24.14
N SER A 168 -0.90 -4.05 -23.91
CA SER A 168 -1.71 -5.16 -24.42
C SER A 168 -3.05 -5.30 -23.68
N ALA A 169 -3.08 -4.96 -22.38
CA ALA A 169 -4.30 -5.00 -21.57
C ALA A 169 -5.20 -3.76 -21.75
N PHE A 170 -4.62 -2.61 -22.13
CA PHE A 170 -5.31 -1.33 -22.27
C PHE A 170 -5.15 -0.78 -23.68
N VAL A 171 -6.08 -1.13 -24.57
CA VAL A 171 -6.08 -0.73 -25.99
C VAL A 171 -5.92 0.78 -26.21
N LYS A 172 -6.36 1.63 -25.26
CA LYS A 172 -6.28 3.10 -25.35
C LYS A 172 -5.10 3.73 -24.59
N LEU A 173 -4.21 2.93 -23.98
CA LEU A 173 -3.10 3.46 -23.18
C LEU A 173 -2.06 4.19 -24.03
N SER A 174 -1.82 3.72 -25.26
CA SER A 174 -0.91 4.34 -26.22
C SER A 174 -1.29 5.78 -26.60
N ASN A 175 -2.53 6.20 -26.36
CA ASN A 175 -2.96 7.58 -26.63
C ASN A 175 -2.44 8.60 -25.59
N TYR A 176 -1.77 8.13 -24.53
CA TYR A 176 -1.30 8.93 -23.40
C TYR A 176 0.21 8.82 -23.14
N LEU A 177 0.92 7.99 -23.92
CA LEU A 177 2.37 7.80 -23.87
C LEU A 177 3.04 8.62 -24.97
#